data_AF-A0A1G2H8U8-F1
#
_entry.id   AF-A0A1G2H8U8-F1
#
_cell.length_a   1.000
_cell.length_b   1.000
_cell.length_c   1.000
_cell.angle_alpha   90.00
_cell.angle_beta   90.00
_cell.angle_gamma   90.00
#
_symmetry.space_group_name_H-M   'P 1'
#
loop_
_entity.id
_entity.type
_entity.pdbx_description
1 polymer ?
#
loop_
_entity_poly.entity_id
_entity_poly.type
_entity_poly.pdbx_seq_one_letter_code
_entity_poly.pdbx_strand_id
1 'polypeptide(L)'
;MRKLVGAVVVSRGKPVGTAFNRVGSAKLFFGGRTFISPFSRHAEIRAVIQAGISNISGSTLYVWRNTKDGTPALARPCGNCMAILQILGVKRVAYTTNAHPFYEVEAIPKIPS
;
A
#
# COMPACT_ATOMS: atom_id res chain seq x y z
N MET A 1 11.94 16.15 4.00
CA MET A 1 11.10 16.35 2.79
C MET A 1 9.98 15.31 2.78
N ARG A 2 8.71 15.72 2.64
CA ARG A 2 7.55 14.81 2.65
C ARG A 2 7.46 14.11 1.29
N LYS A 3 7.56 12.78 1.28
CA LYS A 3 7.22 11.96 0.10
C LYS A 3 5.70 11.88 0.03
N LEU A 4 5.10 12.19 -1.11
CA LEU A 4 3.65 12.07 -1.34
C LEU A 4 3.38 10.74 -2.03
N VAL A 5 2.84 9.78 -1.28
CA VAL A 5 2.46 8.45 -1.78
C VAL A 5 0.97 8.28 -1.55
N GLY A 6 0.26 7.94 -2.61
CA GLY A 6 -1.14 7.54 -2.59
C GLY A 6 -1.29 6.05 -2.90
N ALA A 7 -2.34 5.43 -2.38
CA ALA A 7 -2.66 4.05 -2.66
C ALA A 7 -4.17 3.85 -2.78
N VAL A 8 -4.59 2.99 -3.70
CA VAL A 8 -5.98 2.64 -3.97
C VAL A 8 -6.13 1.12 -4.06
N VAL A 9 -7.02 0.55 -3.27
CA VAL A 9 -7.41 -0.87 -3.37
C VAL A 9 -8.62 -0.96 -4.29
N VAL A 10 -8.51 -1.77 -5.33
CA VAL A 10 -9.60 -2.06 -6.27
C VAL A 10 -10.00 -3.51 -6.15
N SER A 11 -11.26 -3.75 -5.80
CA SER A 11 -11.86 -5.08 -5.73
C SER A 11 -13.06 -5.13 -6.68
N ARG A 12 -13.10 -6.17 -7.54
CA ARG A 12 -14.17 -6.38 -8.53
C ARG A 12 -14.46 -5.13 -9.38
N GLY A 13 -13.40 -4.44 -9.80
CA GLY A 13 -13.48 -3.22 -10.62
C GLY A 13 -13.92 -1.95 -9.86
N LYS A 14 -14.14 -2.02 -8.55
CA LYS A 14 -14.55 -0.87 -7.72
C LYS A 14 -13.44 -0.45 -6.76
N PRO A 15 -13.15 0.85 -6.61
CA PRO A 15 -12.27 1.32 -5.55
C PRO A 15 -12.96 1.10 -4.20
N VAL A 16 -12.33 0.32 -3.33
CA VAL A 16 -12.87 -0.03 -2.00
C VAL A 16 -12.08 0.62 -0.87
N GLY A 17 -10.85 1.09 -1.12
CA GLY A 17 -10.07 1.84 -0.16
C GLY A 17 -9.07 2.76 -0.84
N THR A 18 -8.83 3.91 -0.22
CA THR A 18 -7.98 5.00 -0.72
C THR A 18 -7.24 5.63 0.45
N ALA A 19 -5.92 5.80 0.34
CA ALA A 19 -5.18 6.48 1.38
C ALA A 19 -3.89 7.11 0.88
N PHE A 20 -3.35 8.00 1.70
CA PHE A 20 -2.05 8.62 1.51
C PHE A 20 -1.15 8.38 2.73
N ASN A 21 0.16 8.46 2.52
CA ASN A 21 1.12 8.28 3.60
C ASN A 21 1.12 9.46 4.59
N ARG A 22 1.35 9.17 5.88
CA ARG A 22 1.45 10.18 6.94
C ARG A 22 2.88 10.28 7.49
N VAL A 23 3.39 11.50 7.62
CA VAL A 23 4.67 11.80 8.30
C VAL A 23 4.42 11.86 9.83
N GLY A 24 5.37 11.44 10.67
CA GLY A 24 5.18 11.31 12.13
C GLY A 24 5.68 9.97 12.72
N SER A 25 5.04 9.49 13.79
CA SER A 25 5.09 8.11 14.30
C SER A 25 3.65 7.69 14.63
N ALA A 26 3.24 6.47 14.27
CA ALA A 26 1.94 5.96 14.70
C ALA A 26 2.13 5.32 16.06
N LYS A 27 1.51 5.87 17.09
CA LYS A 27 1.43 5.23 18.41
C LYS A 27 0.22 4.30 18.38
N LEU A 28 0.43 3.00 18.14
CA LEU A 28 -0.61 2.01 18.35
C LEU A 28 -0.55 1.60 19.82
N PHE A 29 -1.60 1.89 20.58
CA PHE A 29 -1.71 1.47 21.97
C PHE A 29 -2.44 0.12 22.02
N PHE A 30 -1.73 -0.94 22.38
CA PHE A 30 -2.30 -2.27 22.60
C PHE A 30 -1.79 -2.80 23.94
N GLY A 31 -2.69 -3.08 24.89
CA GLY A 31 -2.35 -3.72 26.18
C GLY A 31 -1.30 -2.99 27.02
N GLY A 32 -1.27 -1.65 27.01
CA GLY A 32 -0.32 -0.86 27.81
C GLY A 32 1.08 -0.70 27.19
N ARG A 33 1.34 -1.26 25.99
CA ARG A 33 2.60 -1.04 25.25
C ARG A 33 2.34 -0.22 23.98
N THR A 34 3.18 0.77 23.74
CA THR A 34 3.15 1.55 22.48
C THR A 34 3.87 0.75 21.40
N PHE A 35 3.11 0.08 20.52
CA PHE A 35 3.67 -0.48 19.29
C PHE A 35 3.80 0.64 18.26
N ILE A 36 5.02 1.13 18.07
CA ILE A 36 5.36 2.02 16.95
C ILE A 36 5.57 1.12 15.74
N SER A 37 4.52 0.81 14.97
CA SER A 37 4.72 0.26 13.63
C SER A 37 4.89 1.42 12.65
N PRO A 38 6.12 1.71 12.16
CA PRO A 38 6.32 2.77 11.18
C PRO A 38 5.54 2.52 9.89
N PHE A 39 5.22 1.25 9.59
CA PHE A 39 4.53 0.80 8.38
C PHE A 39 3.01 1.05 8.39
N SER A 40 2.38 1.18 9.56
CA SER A 40 0.94 1.50 9.66
C SER A 40 0.54 2.84 9.03
N ARG A 41 1.53 3.70 8.72
CA ARG A 41 1.34 5.00 8.08
C ARG A 41 1.66 5.01 6.59
N HIS A 42 2.12 3.89 6.05
CA HIS A 42 2.29 3.71 4.62
C HIS A 42 0.92 3.82 3.93
N ALA A 43 0.90 4.36 2.72
CA ALA A 43 -0.35 4.57 1.99
C ALA A 43 -1.05 3.22 1.75
N GLU A 44 -0.25 2.18 1.44
CA GLU A 44 -0.66 0.82 1.15
C GLU A 44 -1.50 0.22 2.30
N ILE A 45 -0.93 0.20 3.51
CA ILE A 45 -1.59 -0.37 4.69
C ILE A 45 -2.83 0.43 5.06
N ARG A 46 -2.78 1.76 4.94
CA ARG A 46 -3.93 2.60 5.24
C ARG A 46 -5.08 2.38 4.26
N ALA A 47 -4.78 2.19 2.97
CA ALA A 47 -5.79 1.91 1.96
C ALA A 47 -6.45 0.55 2.22
N VAL A 48 -5.67 -0.45 2.61
CA VAL A 48 -6.15 -1.77 3.05
C VAL A 48 -7.05 -1.67 4.29
N ILE A 49 -6.64 -0.92 5.31
CA ILE A 49 -7.45 -0.73 6.52
C ILE A 49 -8.78 -0.05 6.17
N GLN A 50 -8.76 0.98 5.31
CA GLN A 50 -9.97 1.66 4.87
C GLN A 50 -10.90 0.72 4.07
N ALA A 51 -10.33 -0.16 3.23
CA ALA A 51 -11.09 -1.13 2.46
C ALA A 51 -11.76 -2.23 3.29
N GLY A 52 -11.34 -2.41 4.54
CA GLY A 52 -11.74 -3.52 5.39
C GLY A 52 -10.95 -4.79 5.05
N ILE A 53 -10.18 -5.26 6.03
CA ILE A 53 -9.19 -6.33 5.87
C ILE A 53 -9.81 -7.63 5.30
N SER A 54 -11.07 -7.94 5.65
CA SER A 54 -11.77 -9.14 5.18
C SER A 54 -12.18 -9.09 3.70
N ASN A 55 -12.23 -7.91 3.08
CA ASN A 55 -12.84 -7.71 1.76
C ASN A 55 -11.83 -7.57 0.61
N ILE A 56 -10.53 -7.66 0.89
CA ILE A 56 -9.49 -7.33 -0.07
C ILE A 56 -8.82 -8.55 -0.73
N SER A 57 -9.21 -9.77 -0.37
CA SER A 57 -8.72 -10.97 -1.04
C SER A 57 -9.11 -10.96 -2.53
N GLY A 58 -8.15 -11.27 -3.41
CA GLY A 58 -8.29 -11.20 -4.87
C GLY A 58 -8.22 -9.80 -5.47
N SER A 59 -8.04 -8.75 -4.65
CA SER A 59 -7.99 -7.36 -5.12
C SER A 59 -6.67 -7.02 -5.84
N THR A 60 -6.64 -5.83 -6.45
CA THR A 60 -5.43 -5.20 -6.98
C THR A 60 -5.16 -3.90 -6.23
N LEU A 61 -3.95 -3.71 -5.74
CA LEU A 61 -3.51 -2.45 -5.12
C LEU A 61 -2.81 -1.59 -6.17
N TYR A 62 -3.17 -0.32 -6.25
CA TYR A 62 -2.48 0.70 -7.05
C TYR A 62 -1.73 1.64 -6.13
N VAL A 63 -0.46 1.91 -6.40
CA VAL A 63 0.39 2.80 -5.58
C VAL A 63 1.05 3.84 -6.47
N TRP A 64 0.89 5.11 -6.10
CA TRP A 64 1.36 6.23 -6.90
C TRP A 64 2.24 7.15 -6.05
N ARG A 65 3.41 7.53 -6.58
CA ARG A 65 4.27 8.55 -5.99
C ARG A 65 4.75 9.54 -7.05
N ASN A 66 4.65 10.82 -6.73
CA ASN A 66 5.27 11.90 -7.51
C ASN A 66 6.43 12.53 -6.75
N THR A 67 7.40 13.05 -7.51
CA THR A 67 8.36 14.05 -7.03
C THR A 67 7.66 15.40 -6.81
N LYS A 68 8.38 16.38 -6.26
CA LYS A 68 7.86 17.74 -6.14
C LYS A 68 7.56 18.38 -7.50
N ASP A 69 8.31 17.98 -8.52
CA ASP A 69 8.23 18.50 -9.87
C ASP A 69 7.15 17.78 -10.70
N GLY A 70 6.34 16.93 -10.06
CA GLY A 70 5.22 16.22 -10.70
C GLY A 70 5.60 14.96 -11.47
N THR A 71 6.90 14.61 -11.55
CA THR A 71 7.35 13.41 -12.25
C THR A 71 7.06 12.14 -11.45
N PRO A 72 6.65 11.03 -12.11
CA PRO A 72 6.49 9.74 -11.45
C PRO A 72 7.79 9.28 -10.80
N ALA A 73 7.68 8.72 -9.61
CA ALA A 73 8.81 8.21 -8.86
C ALA A 73 8.52 6.81 -8.34
N LEU A 74 9.58 6.03 -8.12
CA LEU A 74 9.47 4.64 -7.66
C LEU A 74 8.60 4.53 -6.40
N ALA A 75 7.48 3.80 -6.48
CA ALA A 75 6.50 3.63 -5.41
C ALA A 75 6.25 2.15 -5.08
N ARG A 76 7.19 1.26 -5.40
CA ARG A 76 7.09 -0.15 -5.03
C ARG A 76 6.87 -0.25 -3.51
N PRO A 77 5.84 -0.99 -3.04
CA PRO A 77 5.63 -1.17 -1.61
C PRO A 77 6.85 -1.77 -0.93
N CYS A 78 7.09 -1.40 0.32
CA CYS A 78 8.19 -2.00 1.07
C CYS A 78 7.93 -3.49 1.37
N GLY A 79 8.98 -4.25 1.71
CA GLY A 79 8.87 -5.70 1.97
C GLY A 79 7.80 -6.07 2.99
N ASN A 80 7.64 -5.28 4.05
CA ASN A 80 6.60 -5.52 5.06
C ASN A 80 5.18 -5.26 4.54
N CYS A 81 4.99 -4.22 3.71
CA CYS A 81 3.70 -3.98 3.07
C CYS A 81 3.38 -5.11 2.08
N MET A 82 4.36 -5.56 1.29
CA MET A 82 4.19 -6.70 0.39
C MET A 82 3.78 -7.97 1.14
N ALA A 83 4.45 -8.28 2.25
CA ALA A 83 4.12 -9.45 3.09
C ALA A 83 2.69 -9.37 3.65
N ILE A 84 2.26 -8.20 4.14
CA ILE A 84 0.89 -8.01 4.61
C ILE A 84 -0.12 -8.19 3.47
N LEU A 85 0.13 -7.58 2.31
CA LEU A 85 -0.74 -7.73 1.13
C LEU A 85 -0.86 -9.19 0.70
N GLN A 86 0.23 -9.95 0.79
CA GLN A 86 0.27 -11.39 0.53
C GLN A 86 -0.60 -12.18 1.50
N ILE A 87 -0.45 -11.95 2.81
CA ILE A 87 -1.26 -12.59 3.85
C ILE A 87 -2.75 -12.30 3.64
N LEU A 88 -3.08 -11.09 3.22
CA LEU A 88 -4.46 -10.65 2.98
C LEU A 88 -5.02 -11.08 1.61
N GLY A 89 -4.23 -11.81 0.82
CA GLY A 89 -4.67 -12.41 -0.44
C GLY A 89 -4.81 -11.41 -1.59
N VAL A 90 -4.14 -10.25 -1.54
CA VAL A 90 -4.08 -9.33 -2.68
C VAL A 90 -3.40 -10.03 -3.85
N LYS A 91 -3.97 -9.95 -5.06
CA LYS A 91 -3.50 -10.72 -6.22
C LYS A 91 -2.35 -10.01 -6.94
N ARG A 92 -2.42 -8.68 -7.02
CA ARG A 92 -1.50 -7.86 -7.82
C ARG A 92 -1.28 -6.50 -7.18
N VAL A 93 -0.11 -5.93 -7.42
CA VAL A 93 0.21 -4.54 -7.12
C VAL A 93 0.68 -3.85 -8.39
N ALA A 94 0.05 -2.73 -8.74
CA ALA A 94 0.54 -1.81 -9.75
C ALA A 94 1.17 -0.61 -9.05
N TYR A 95 2.40 -0.23 -9.39
CA TYR A 95 3.10 0.88 -8.73
C TYR A 95 3.88 1.72 -9.73
N THR A 96 4.04 3.02 -9.43
CA THR A 96 4.83 3.90 -10.29
C THR A 96 6.32 3.60 -10.24
N THR A 97 6.99 3.81 -11.37
CA THR A 97 8.44 3.78 -11.53
C THR A 97 8.94 5.13 -12.05
N ASN A 98 10.26 5.30 -12.14
CA ASN A 98 10.91 6.52 -12.66
C ASN A 98 11.33 6.40 -14.13
N ALA A 99 10.92 5.34 -14.83
CA ALA A 99 11.25 5.10 -16.23
C ALA A 99 10.00 4.68 -17.01
N HIS A 100 9.89 5.11 -18.27
CA HIS A 100 8.77 4.75 -19.15
C HIS A 100 8.57 3.21 -19.19
N PRO A 101 7.35 2.68 -19.02
CA PRO A 101 6.03 3.35 -19.07
C PRO A 101 5.58 4.02 -17.76
N PHE A 102 6.48 4.24 -16.81
CA PHE A 102 6.28 4.88 -15.50
C PHE A 102 5.45 4.09 -14.49
N TYR A 103 5.14 2.83 -14.81
CA TYR A 103 4.55 1.90 -13.86
C TYR A 103 4.99 0.47 -14.14
N GLU A 104 4.93 -0.35 -13.12
CA GLU A 104 5.09 -1.80 -13.20
C GLU A 104 3.94 -2.49 -12.48
N VAL A 105 3.68 -3.75 -12.85
CA VAL A 105 2.67 -4.59 -12.22
C VAL A 105 3.33 -5.88 -11.75
N GLU A 106 3.22 -6.16 -10.46
CA GLU A 106 3.77 -7.35 -9.82
C GLU A 106 2.61 -8.23 -9.32
N ALA A 107 2.65 -9.52 -9.66
CA ALA A 107 1.76 -10.50 -9.07
C ALA A 107 2.28 -10.88 -7.68
N ILE A 108 1.39 -10.92 -6.69
CA ILE A 108 1.76 -11.39 -5.36
C ILE A 108 1.52 -12.90 -5.30
N PRO A 109 2.54 -13.71 -4.95
CA PRO A 109 2.39 -15.15 -4.86
C PRO A 109 1.44 -15.52 -3.72
N LYS A 110 0.55 -16.49 -3.96
CA LYS A 110 -0.31 -17.00 -2.89
C LYS A 110 0.52 -17.78 -1.87
N ILE A 111 0.17 -17.65 -0.59
CA ILE A 111 0.70 -18.52 0.45
C ILE A 111 0.04 -19.90 0.23
N PRO A 112 0.82 -20.99 0.11
CA PRO A 112 0.26 -22.34 0.02
C PRO A 112 -0.56 -22.62 1.28
N SER A 113 -1.77 -23.16 1.08
CA SER A 113 -2.71 -23.57 2.14
C SER A 113 -2.24 -24.82 2.84
#